data_AF-A0A3T0KM47-F1
#
_entry.id   AF-A0A3T0KM47-F1
#
_cell.length_a   1.000
_cell.length_b   1.000
_cell.length_c   1.000
_cell.angle_alpha   90.00
_cell.angle_beta   90.00
_cell.angle_gamma   90.00
#
_symmetry.space_group_name_H-M   'P 1'
#
loop_
_entity.id
_entity.type
_entity.pdbx_description
1 polymer ?
#
loop_
_entity_poly.entity_id
_entity_poly.type
_entity_poly.pdbx_seq_one_letter_code
_entity_poly.pdbx_strand_id
1 'polypeptide(L)' 'MNKLFKISWHAFFDENTFLEGRSIVEAETDYEAANKLIFEKAHEYRLRKTWIRIDSLVELIS' A
#
# COMPACT_ATOMS: atom_id res chain seq x y z
N MET A 1 -16.83 -6.79 -8.48
CA MET A 1 -17.29 -5.39 -8.37
C MET A 1 -16.20 -4.64 -7.66
N ASN A 2 -15.63 -3.62 -8.30
CA ASN A 2 -14.55 -2.86 -7.71
C ASN A 2 -15.03 -2.01 -6.53
N LYS A 3 -14.18 -1.96 -5.51
CA LYS A 3 -14.34 -1.21 -4.27
C LYS A 3 -13.15 -0.27 -4.12
N LEU A 4 -13.32 0.80 -3.36
CA LEU A 4 -12.23 1.70 -3.00
C LEU A 4 -11.68 1.32 -1.63
N PHE A 5 -10.36 1.18 -1.53
CA PHE A 5 -9.67 0.89 -0.28
C PHE A 5 -8.76 2.05 0.09
N LYS A 6 -8.91 2.56 1.32
CA LYS A 6 -7.95 3.50 1.90
C LYS A 6 -6.87 2.70 2.61
N ILE A 7 -5.62 2.91 2.20
CA ILE A 7 -4.47 2.17 2.72
C ILE A 7 -3.45 3.15 3.30
N SER A 8 -3.04 2.96 4.54
CA SER A 8 -1.88 3.63 5.15
C SER A 8 -0.68 2.69 5.06
N TRP A 9 0.48 3.22 4.70
CA TRP A 9 1.66 2.41 4.42
C TRP A 9 2.96 3.10 4.82
N HIS A 10 4.00 2.28 4.96
CA HIS A 10 5.38 2.69 5.22
C HIS A 10 6.32 2.06 4.18
N ALA A 11 7.25 2.85 3.65
CA ALA A 11 8.33 2.41 2.78
C ALA A 11 9.66 2.59 3.52
N PHE A 12 10.34 1.49 3.83
CA PHE A 12 11.61 1.50 4.56
C PHE A 12 12.77 1.61 3.56
N PHE A 13 13.73 2.48 3.81
CA PHE A 13 14.98 2.61 3.02
C PHE A 13 16.18 2.05 3.79
N ASP A 14 16.09 2.06 5.12
CA ASP A 14 16.98 1.38 6.07
C ASP A 14 16.23 1.19 7.41
N GLU A 15 16.93 0.80 8.48
CA GLU A 15 16.33 0.52 9.80
C GLU A 15 15.78 1.78 10.50
N ASN A 16 16.26 2.97 10.15
CA ASN A 16 15.93 4.23 10.82
C ASN A 16 15.22 5.24 9.91
N THR A 17 15.22 4.99 8.59
CA THR A 17 14.66 5.88 7.57
C THR A 17 13.48 5.21 6.89
N PHE A 18 12.29 5.80 7.06
CA PHE A 18 11.09 5.39 6.33
C PHE A 18 10.31 6.60 5.81
N LEU A 19 9.56 6.37 4.74
CA LEU A 19 8.50 7.26 4.27
C LEU A 19 7.16 6.67 4.67
N GLU A 20 6.26 7.51 5.13
CA GLU A 20 4.87 7.14 5.39
C GLU A 20 3.94 7.77 4.36
N GLY A 21 2.83 7.09 4.08
CA GLY A 21 1.88 7.59 3.11
C GLY A 21 0.49 6.99 3.26
N ARG A 22 -0.45 7.59 2.54
CA ARG A 22 -1.82 7.09 2.40
C ARG A 22 -2.18 7.07 0.93
N SER A 23 -2.93 6.06 0.51
CA SER A 23 -3.37 5.90 -0.87
C SER A 23 -4.79 5.36 -0.92
N ILE A 24 -5.52 5.71 -1.98
CA ILE A 24 -6.81 5.11 -2.30
C ILE A 24 -6.56 4.19 -3.49
N VAL A 25 -6.92 2.92 -3.34
CA VAL A 25 -6.69 1.88 -4.35
C VAL A 25 -8.02 1.23 -4.71
N GLU A 26 -8.28 1.08 -6.01
CA GLU A 26 -9.45 0.38 -6.52
C GLU A 26 -9.12 -1.12 -6.74
N ALA A 27 -9.91 -2.01 -6.14
CA ALA A 27 -9.73 -3.46 -6.25
C ALA A 27 -11.02 -4.22 -5.90
N GLU A 28 -11.08 -5.51 -6.17
CA GLU A 28 -12.23 -6.35 -5.77
C GLU A 28 -12.10 -6.87 -4.34
N THR A 29 -10.87 -7.06 -3.86
CA THR A 29 -10.56 -7.60 -2.54
C THR A 29 -9.49 -6.76 -1.84
N ASP A 30 -9.44 -6.88 -0.52
CA ASP A 30 -8.38 -6.29 0.31
C ASP A 30 -7.00 -6.80 -0.08
N TYR A 31 -6.87 -8.10 -0.34
CA TYR A 31 -5.63 -8.74 -0.78
C TYR A 31 -5.14 -8.18 -2.12
N GLU A 32 -6.05 -7.97 -3.08
CA GLU A 32 -5.70 -7.37 -4.36
C GLU A 32 -5.28 -5.90 -4.19
N ALA A 33 -6.02 -5.12 -3.39
CA ALA A 33 -5.68 -3.72 -3.11
C ALA A 33 -4.29 -3.59 -2.46
N ALA A 34 -4.00 -4.46 -1.48
CA ALA A 34 -2.71 -4.53 -0.81
C ALA A 34 -1.57 -4.83 -1.80
N ASN A 35 -1.75 -5.86 -2.65
CA ASN A 35 -0.72 -6.24 -3.62
C ASN A 35 -0.48 -5.17 -4.69
N LYS A 36 -1.55 -4.52 -5.18
CA LYS A 36 -1.43 -3.38 -6.11
C LYS A 36 -0.57 -2.28 -5.49
N LEU A 37 -0.91 -1.84 -4.28
CA LEU A 37 -0.16 -0.81 -3.57
C LEU A 37 1.31 -1.19 -3.36
N ILE A 38 1.56 -2.40 -2.85
CA ILE A 38 2.93 -2.86 -2.58
C ILE A 38 3.75 -2.88 -3.87
N PHE A 39 3.17 -3.34 -4.98
CA PHE A 39 3.86 -3.37 -6.27
C PHE A 39 4.18 -1.96 -6.78
N GLU A 40 3.18 -1.07 -6.76
CA GLU A 40 3.32 0.32 -7.20
C GLU A 40 4.37 1.07 -6.39
N LYS A 41 4.29 1.02 -5.05
CA LYS A 41 5.21 1.74 -4.16
C LYS A 41 6.62 1.15 -4.17
N ALA A 42 6.75 -0.17 -4.27
CA ALA A 42 8.06 -0.79 -4.48
C ALA A 42 8.70 -0.34 -5.80
N HIS A 43 7.90 -0.19 -6.87
CA HIS A 43 8.40 0.31 -8.15
C HIS A 43 8.77 1.80 -8.09
N GLU A 44 7.87 2.64 -7.55
CA GLU A 44 8.05 4.09 -7.42
C GLU A 44 9.34 4.44 -6.66
N TYR A 45 9.58 3.79 -5.53
CA TYR A 45 10.75 4.04 -4.68
C TYR A 45 11.94 3.12 -4.99
N ARG A 46 11.82 2.23 -5.98
CA ARG A 46 12.85 1.23 -6.34
C ARG A 46 13.29 0.36 -5.16
N LEU A 47 12.32 -0.04 -4.33
CA LEU A 47 12.52 -0.88 -3.15
C LEU A 47 12.09 -2.32 -3.39
N ARG A 48 12.53 -3.22 -2.49
CA ARG A 48 11.97 -4.58 -2.44
C ARG A 48 10.53 -4.50 -1.91
N LYS A 49 9.63 -5.34 -2.44
CA LYS A 49 8.23 -5.41 -1.96
C LYS A 49 8.12 -5.65 -0.46
N THR A 50 9.03 -6.43 0.12
CA THR A 50 9.10 -6.72 1.57
C THR A 50 9.45 -5.50 2.43
N TRP A 51 9.87 -4.39 1.81
CA TRP A 51 10.17 -3.12 2.45
C TRP A 51 9.00 -2.12 2.38
N ILE A 52 7.89 -2.51 1.75
CA ILE A 52 6.63 -1.79 1.84
C ILE A 52 5.76 -2.52 2.85
N ARG A 53 5.36 -1.83 3.92
CA ARG A 53 4.45 -2.36 4.94
C ARG A 53 3.14 -1.62 4.89
N ILE A 54 2.05 -2.38 4.92
CA ILE A 54 0.71 -1.83 5.10
C ILE A 54 0.45 -1.75 6.60
N ASP A 55 0.11 -0.55 7.06
CA ASP A 55 -0.24 -0.28 8.46
C ASP A 55 -1.73 -0.47 8.70
N SER A 56 -2.56 0.05 7.79
CA SER A 56 -4.00 -0.08 7.84
C SER A 56 -4.57 -0.23 6.44
N LEU A 57 -5.59 -1.07 6.27
CA LEU A 57 -6.36 -1.20 5.03
C LEU A 57 -7.84 -1.21 5.37
N VAL A 58 -8.60 -0.27 4.81
CA VAL A 58 -10.03 -0.09 5.09
C VAL A 58 -10.80 0.06 3.79
N GLU A 59 -11.79 -0.80 3.56
CA GLU A 59 -12.77 -0.62 2.49
C GLU A 59 -13.61 0.63 2.77
N LEU A 60 -13.66 1.55 1.81
CA LEU A 60 -14.52 2.71 1.87
C LEU A 60 -15.92 2.30 1.41
N ILE A 61 -16.89 2.42 2.31
CA ILE A 61 -18.30 2.22 1.97
C ILE A 61 -18.69 3.40 1.06
N SER A 62 -19.06 3.09 -0.18
CA SER A 62 -19.76 4.02 -1.07
C SER A 62 -21.26 3.90 -0.91
#